data_AF-A0A757C3Q3-F1
#
_entry.id   AF-A0A757C3Q3-F1
#
_cell.length_a   1.000
_cell.length_b   1.000
_cell.length_c   1.000
_cell.angle_alpha   90.00
_cell.angle_beta   90.00
_cell.angle_gamma   90.00
#
_symmetry.space_group_name_H-M   'P 1'
#
loop_
_entity.id
_entity.type
_entity.pdbx_description
1 polymer ?
#
loop_
_entity_poly.entity_id
_entity_poly.type
_entity_poly.pdbx_seq_one_letter_code
_entity_poly.pdbx_strand_id
1 'polypeptide(L)'
;VLFVDEKQGTHTARFGEIEQRGVALTPKGRRLYDELLHKAGTGKDNFTHQLHLREVFNAFPDSEFLLRQQGLAWFRYRLTPSGEAHRQAIHPGDDPQPLIERGWVIAQPITYEDFLPVSAAGIFQSNLGNETLARSHGNASRDAFEQALGCAVRDEFSLYQEAEERSKRRCGLL
;
A
#
# COMPACT_ATOMS: atom_id res chain seq x y z
N VAL A 1 13.03 -7.98 32.89
CA VAL A 1 12.22 -6.97 33.62
C VAL A 1 12.50 -7.17 35.10
N LEU A 2 13.02 -6.14 35.77
CA LEU A 2 13.41 -6.20 37.18
C LEU A 2 12.42 -5.37 38.01
N PHE A 3 12.23 -5.75 39.27
CA PHE A 3 11.38 -5.03 40.23
C PHE A 3 12.23 -4.40 41.33
N VAL A 4 11.77 -3.28 41.89
CA VAL A 4 12.51 -2.48 42.89
C VAL A 4 12.51 -3.15 44.27
N ASP A 5 11.55 -4.01 44.55
CA ASP A 5 11.35 -4.67 45.86
C ASP A 5 12.14 -5.99 46.01
N GLU A 6 13.26 -6.13 45.30
CA GLU A 6 14.20 -7.28 45.33
C GLU A 6 13.56 -8.66 45.07
N LYS A 7 12.30 -8.69 44.61
CA LYS A 7 11.67 -9.91 44.11
C LYS A 7 12.30 -10.35 42.80
N GLN A 8 12.25 -11.65 42.54
CA GLN A 8 12.72 -12.24 41.29
C GLN A 8 12.03 -11.54 40.10
N GLY A 9 12.84 -11.06 39.15
CA GLY A 9 12.34 -10.41 37.94
C GLY A 9 11.64 -11.38 36.98
N THR A 10 11.13 -10.85 35.87
CA THR A 10 10.53 -11.64 34.77
C THR A 10 11.29 -11.46 33.46
N HIS A 11 11.09 -12.39 32.53
CA HIS A 11 11.67 -12.36 31.19
C HIS A 11 10.70 -11.71 30.20
N THR A 12 11.25 -11.01 29.20
CA THR A 12 10.49 -10.49 28.06
C THR A 12 11.28 -10.75 26.80
N ALA A 13 10.60 -11.16 25.72
CA ALA A 13 11.21 -11.44 24.44
C ALA A 13 11.21 -10.18 23.56
N ARG A 14 12.22 -10.05 22.69
CA ARG A 14 12.29 -9.01 21.65
C ARG A 14 12.28 -9.72 20.30
N PHE A 15 11.36 -9.31 19.43
CA PHE A 15 11.21 -9.88 18.10
C PHE A 15 11.79 -8.92 17.05
N GLY A 16 12.47 -9.48 16.05
CA GLY A 16 12.86 -8.75 14.85
C GLY A 16 11.78 -8.86 13.77
N GLU A 17 11.80 -7.94 12.82
CA GLU A 17 10.89 -7.91 11.67
C GLU A 17 11.70 -7.64 10.39
N ILE A 18 11.23 -8.17 9.26
CA ILE A 18 11.79 -7.92 7.93
C ILE A 18 10.65 -7.62 6.97
N GLU A 19 10.85 -6.67 6.06
CA GLU A 19 9.85 -6.25 5.08
C GLU A 19 10.43 -6.17 3.66
N GLN A 20 9.55 -6.31 2.67
CA GLN A 20 9.82 -5.98 1.28
C GLN A 20 8.72 -5.02 0.81
N ARG A 21 9.12 -3.85 0.31
CA ARG A 21 8.19 -2.81 -0.13
C ARG A 21 7.87 -2.94 -1.61
N GLY A 22 6.58 -2.97 -1.93
CA GLY A 22 6.04 -2.98 -3.29
C GLY A 22 5.54 -1.62 -3.74
N VAL A 23 4.62 -1.61 -4.71
CA VAL A 23 3.97 -0.40 -5.22
C VAL A 23 2.80 0.04 -4.33
N ALA A 24 2.62 1.35 -4.17
CA ALA A 24 1.47 1.94 -3.51
C ALA A 24 0.19 1.76 -4.36
N LEU A 25 -0.86 1.25 -3.74
CA LEU A 25 -2.14 1.00 -4.40
C LEU A 25 -3.04 2.24 -4.36
N THR A 26 -3.88 2.38 -5.38
CA THR A 26 -5.01 3.33 -5.33
C THR A 26 -6.09 2.81 -4.38
N PRO A 27 -7.11 3.61 -4.02
CA PRO A 27 -8.27 3.08 -3.29
C PRO A 27 -8.95 1.90 -4.01
N LYS A 28 -8.92 1.87 -5.34
CA LYS A 28 -9.45 0.75 -6.13
C LYS A 28 -8.57 -0.50 -5.99
N GLY A 29 -7.25 -0.36 -6.11
CA GLY A 29 -6.32 -1.47 -5.92
C GLY A 29 -6.37 -2.02 -4.49
N ARG A 30 -6.48 -1.14 -3.49
CA ARG A 30 -6.60 -1.54 -2.10
C ARG A 30 -7.88 -2.35 -1.83
N ARG A 31 -9.03 -1.93 -2.36
CA ARG A 31 -10.27 -2.72 -2.26
C ARG A 31 -10.10 -4.11 -2.86
N LEU A 32 -9.51 -4.24 -4.05
CA LEU A 32 -9.24 -5.54 -4.65
C LEU A 32 -8.29 -6.39 -3.77
N TYR A 33 -7.23 -5.78 -3.23
CA TYR A 33 -6.33 -6.46 -2.30
C TYR A 33 -7.07 -6.99 -1.07
N ASP A 34 -7.89 -6.14 -0.43
CA ASP A 34 -8.64 -6.51 0.78
C ASP A 34 -9.68 -7.60 0.49
N GLU A 35 -10.36 -7.54 -0.66
CA GLU A 35 -11.31 -8.58 -1.12
C GLU A 35 -10.63 -9.94 -1.32
N LEU A 36 -9.47 -9.96 -1.99
CA LEU A 36 -8.71 -11.19 -2.23
C LEU A 36 -8.11 -11.75 -0.93
N LEU A 37 -7.62 -10.88 -0.05
CA LEU A 37 -7.12 -11.28 1.27
C LEU A 37 -8.25 -11.86 2.12
N HIS A 38 -9.44 -11.26 2.11
CA HIS A 38 -10.61 -11.79 2.79
C HIS A 38 -11.02 -13.15 2.24
N LYS A 39 -11.00 -13.32 0.91
CA LYS A 39 -11.33 -14.59 0.24
C LYS A 39 -10.33 -15.70 0.57
N ALA A 40 -9.04 -15.38 0.75
CA ALA A 40 -8.02 -16.34 1.16
C ALA A 40 -8.19 -16.81 2.63
N GLY A 41 -8.88 -16.02 3.46
CA GLY A 41 -9.21 -16.36 4.84
C GLY A 41 -7.97 -16.61 5.72
N THR A 42 -8.13 -17.45 6.74
CA THR A 42 -7.03 -17.87 7.63
C THR A 42 -6.80 -19.37 7.50
N GLY A 43 -5.55 -19.80 7.34
CA GLY A 43 -5.21 -21.23 7.33
C GLY A 43 -4.77 -21.76 8.69
N LYS A 44 -5.02 -23.05 8.94
CA LYS A 44 -4.52 -23.77 10.14
C LYS A 44 -3.04 -24.16 10.01
N ASP A 45 -2.58 -24.35 8.79
CA ASP A 45 -1.21 -24.70 8.42
C ASP A 45 -0.65 -23.62 7.48
N ASN A 46 0.60 -23.20 7.72
CA ASN A 46 1.21 -22.12 6.97
C ASN A 46 1.42 -22.49 5.50
N PHE A 47 1.88 -23.71 5.20
CA PHE A 47 2.20 -24.11 3.84
C PHE A 47 0.95 -24.12 2.95
N THR A 48 -0.12 -24.75 3.43
CA THR A 48 -1.42 -24.81 2.74
C THR A 48 -2.03 -23.41 2.59
N HIS A 49 -1.90 -22.56 3.61
CA HIS A 49 -2.38 -21.17 3.54
C HIS A 49 -1.65 -20.36 2.46
N GLN A 50 -0.32 -20.45 2.37
CA GLN A 50 0.47 -19.73 1.38
C GLN A 50 0.14 -20.18 -0.06
N LEU A 51 -0.07 -21.48 -0.28
CA LEU A 51 -0.50 -21.99 -1.58
C LEU A 51 -1.88 -21.42 -1.97
N HIS A 52 -2.84 -21.44 -1.04
CA HIS A 52 -4.17 -20.91 -1.29
C HIS A 52 -4.17 -19.39 -1.49
N LEU A 53 -3.39 -18.65 -0.71
CA LEU A 53 -3.23 -17.20 -0.84
C LEU A 53 -2.72 -16.87 -2.25
N ARG A 54 -1.69 -17.57 -2.74
CA ARG A 54 -1.17 -17.40 -4.10
C ARG A 54 -2.24 -17.68 -5.16
N GLU A 55 -3.00 -18.76 -5.02
CA GLU A 55 -4.06 -19.11 -5.96
C GLU A 55 -5.15 -18.04 -6.05
N VAL A 56 -5.59 -17.52 -4.90
CA VAL A 56 -6.59 -16.44 -4.83
C VAL A 56 -6.05 -15.15 -5.44
N PHE A 57 -4.80 -14.81 -5.17
CA PHE A 57 -4.15 -13.61 -5.68
C PHE A 57 -3.81 -13.63 -7.17
N ASN A 58 -3.96 -14.75 -7.88
CA ASN A 58 -3.90 -14.77 -9.35
C ASN A 58 -4.94 -13.84 -10.01
N ALA A 59 -5.99 -13.45 -9.28
CA ALA A 59 -6.96 -12.45 -9.73
C ALA A 59 -6.44 -11.00 -9.66
N PHE A 60 -5.33 -10.75 -8.94
CA PHE A 60 -4.67 -9.45 -8.91
C PHE A 60 -3.71 -9.34 -10.10
N PRO A 61 -3.80 -8.29 -10.96
CA PRO A 61 -2.93 -8.18 -12.12
C PRO A 61 -1.43 -8.09 -11.75
N ASP A 62 -0.61 -8.96 -12.34
CA ASP A 62 0.84 -9.05 -12.08
C ASP A 62 1.68 -8.40 -13.19
N SER A 63 1.23 -7.26 -13.72
CA SER A 63 2.03 -6.44 -14.64
C SER A 63 1.79 -4.96 -14.42
N GLU A 64 2.86 -4.16 -14.48
CA GLU A 64 2.77 -2.71 -14.33
C GLU A 64 1.85 -2.05 -15.37
N PHE A 65 1.79 -2.62 -16.58
CA PHE A 65 0.86 -2.19 -17.62
C PHE A 65 -0.60 -2.33 -17.17
N LEU A 66 -1.02 -3.53 -16.75
CA LEU A 66 -2.40 -3.77 -16.31
C LEU A 66 -2.72 -2.99 -15.04
N LEU A 67 -1.79 -2.89 -14.10
CA LEU A 67 -1.97 -2.11 -12.87
C LEU A 67 -2.25 -0.62 -13.18
N ARG A 68 -1.51 -0.03 -14.12
CA ARG A 68 -1.73 1.35 -14.56
C ARG A 68 -3.04 1.47 -15.34
N GLN A 69 -3.25 0.63 -16.34
CA GLN A 69 -4.43 0.68 -17.21
C GLN A 69 -5.73 0.55 -16.41
N GLN A 70 -5.74 -0.30 -15.38
CA GLN A 70 -6.90 -0.52 -14.53
C GLN A 70 -6.98 0.45 -13.33
N GLY A 71 -6.00 1.35 -13.18
CA GLY A 71 -5.95 2.33 -12.09
C GLY A 71 -5.85 1.68 -10.71
N LEU A 72 -5.06 0.60 -10.58
CA LEU A 72 -4.89 -0.17 -9.34
C LEU A 72 -3.70 0.28 -8.50
N ALA A 73 -2.70 0.90 -9.13
CA ALA A 73 -1.49 1.36 -8.45
C ALA A 73 -1.09 2.77 -8.92
N TRP A 74 -0.32 3.46 -8.08
CA TRP A 74 0.19 4.81 -8.37
C TRP A 74 1.53 4.75 -9.10
N PHE A 75 1.71 5.63 -10.08
CA PHE A 75 2.91 5.69 -10.91
C PHE A 75 3.49 7.11 -10.96
N ARG A 76 4.82 7.18 -11.04
CA ARG A 76 5.58 8.39 -11.31
C ARG A 76 5.97 8.42 -12.78
N TYR A 77 5.55 9.46 -13.47
CA TYR A 77 5.85 9.67 -14.88
C TYR A 77 7.06 10.59 -15.03
N ARG A 78 7.92 10.27 -16.01
CA ARG A 78 9.04 11.12 -16.43
C ARG A 78 9.20 11.08 -17.94
N LEU A 79 9.60 12.20 -18.54
CA LEU A 79 10.04 12.22 -19.92
C LEU A 79 11.43 11.58 -20.05
N THR A 80 11.65 10.87 -21.13
CA THR A 80 12.98 10.46 -21.58
C THR A 80 13.63 11.61 -22.37
N PRO A 81 14.95 11.55 -22.66
CA PRO A 81 15.56 12.52 -23.58
C PRO A 81 14.85 12.62 -24.93
N SER A 82 14.32 11.50 -25.44
CA SER A 82 13.52 11.47 -26.67
C SER A 82 12.17 12.17 -26.48
N GLY A 83 11.48 11.91 -25.36
CA GLY A 83 10.22 12.59 -25.04
C GLY A 83 10.38 14.09 -24.82
N GLU A 84 11.50 14.52 -24.27
CA GLU A 84 11.86 15.93 -24.13
C GLU A 84 11.97 16.64 -25.49
N ALA A 85 12.61 16.00 -26.48
CA ALA A 85 12.69 16.54 -27.84
C ALA A 85 11.30 16.64 -28.53
N HIS A 86 10.33 15.83 -28.10
CA HIS A 86 8.97 15.78 -28.64
C HIS A 86 7.93 16.40 -27.69
N ARG A 87 8.35 17.23 -26.73
CA ARG A 87 7.45 17.78 -25.69
C ARG A 87 6.23 18.50 -26.24
N GLN A 88 6.36 19.17 -27.40
CA GLN A 88 5.24 19.87 -28.06
C GLN A 88 4.15 18.93 -28.58
N ALA A 89 4.45 17.64 -28.74
CA ALA A 89 3.51 16.61 -29.20
C ALA A 89 2.83 15.87 -28.03
N ILE A 90 3.05 16.32 -26.78
CA ILE A 90 2.42 15.76 -25.59
C ILE A 90 1.46 16.81 -25.04
N HIS A 91 0.20 16.41 -24.85
CA HIS A 91 -0.87 17.30 -24.44
C HIS A 91 -1.55 16.84 -23.15
N PRO A 92 -2.11 17.78 -22.36
CA PRO A 92 -2.88 17.42 -21.17
C PRO A 92 -4.05 16.50 -21.51
N GLY A 93 -4.21 15.42 -20.75
CA GLY A 93 -5.23 14.41 -20.99
C GLY A 93 -4.84 13.30 -21.96
N ASP A 94 -3.65 13.34 -22.57
CA ASP A 94 -3.16 12.23 -23.39
C ASP A 94 -3.06 10.94 -22.57
N ASP A 95 -3.40 9.82 -23.21
CA ASP A 95 -3.10 8.50 -22.65
C ASP A 95 -1.58 8.33 -22.59
N PRO A 96 -0.98 8.08 -21.42
CA PRO A 96 0.46 7.85 -21.32
C PRO A 96 0.92 6.57 -22.02
N GLN A 97 0.03 5.60 -22.30
CA GLN A 97 0.44 4.29 -22.84
C GLN A 97 1.14 4.39 -24.21
N PRO A 98 0.58 5.04 -25.25
CA PRO A 98 1.29 5.24 -26.52
C PRO A 98 2.62 5.98 -26.37
N LEU A 99 2.72 6.91 -25.43
CA LEU A 99 3.94 7.69 -25.16
C LEU A 99 5.02 6.82 -24.49
N ILE A 100 4.61 5.86 -23.66
CA ILE A 100 5.49 4.85 -23.07
C ILE A 100 6.01 3.89 -24.15
N GLU A 101 5.14 3.40 -25.03
CA GLU A 101 5.51 2.50 -26.13
C GLU A 101 6.50 3.13 -27.12
N ARG A 102 6.36 4.44 -27.38
CA ARG A 102 7.32 5.21 -28.17
C ARG A 102 8.64 5.49 -27.42
N GLY A 103 8.73 5.15 -26.14
CA GLY A 103 9.87 5.46 -25.28
C GLY A 103 10.02 6.94 -24.97
N TRP A 104 8.96 7.74 -25.07
CA TRP A 104 8.96 9.18 -24.75
C TRP A 104 8.69 9.42 -23.27
N VAL A 105 7.85 8.59 -22.66
CA VAL A 105 7.51 8.61 -21.24
C VAL A 105 7.96 7.31 -20.59
N ILE A 106 8.39 7.37 -19.33
CA ILE A 106 8.57 6.20 -18.48
C ILE A 106 7.63 6.36 -17.29
N ALA A 107 6.84 5.32 -17.01
CA ALA A 107 6.05 5.20 -15.78
C ALA A 107 6.77 4.25 -14.83
N GLN A 108 7.08 4.72 -13.62
CA GLN A 108 7.72 3.92 -12.57
C GLN A 108 6.74 3.76 -11.41
N PRO A 109 6.55 2.55 -10.85
CA PRO A 109 5.68 2.35 -9.69
C PRO A 109 6.17 3.22 -8.51
N ILE A 110 5.24 3.89 -7.82
CA ILE A 110 5.57 4.62 -6.60
C ILE A 110 5.64 3.61 -5.44
N THR A 111 6.77 3.55 -4.74
CA THR A 111 6.97 2.67 -3.58
C THR A 111 5.96 2.96 -2.47
N TYR A 112 5.44 1.91 -1.84
CA TYR A 112 4.57 2.00 -0.67
C TYR A 112 5.39 2.31 0.59
N GLU A 113 5.16 3.48 1.18
CA GLU A 113 5.86 4.01 2.36
C GLU A 113 5.10 3.82 3.67
N ASP A 114 3.88 3.27 3.62
CA ASP A 114 3.07 3.01 4.81
C ASP A 114 3.21 1.54 5.27
N PHE A 115 2.23 1.07 6.04
CA PHE A 115 2.23 -0.26 6.64
C PHE A 115 0.97 -1.04 6.25
N LEU A 116 1.05 -2.38 6.28
CA LEU A 116 -0.16 -3.19 6.20
C LEU A 116 -0.99 -3.00 7.47
N PRO A 117 -2.33 -3.05 7.38
CA PRO A 117 -3.21 -2.92 8.55
C PRO A 117 -3.13 -4.15 9.49
N VAL A 118 -2.42 -5.22 9.08
CA VAL A 118 -2.24 -6.47 9.82
C VAL A 118 -0.80 -6.50 10.37
N SER A 119 -0.66 -6.70 11.68
CA SER A 119 0.66 -6.73 12.35
C SER A 119 1.37 -8.06 12.18
N ALA A 120 2.67 -7.99 11.87
CA ALA A 120 3.58 -9.13 11.82
C ALA A 120 3.73 -9.88 13.15
N ALA A 121 3.51 -9.21 14.29
CA ALA A 121 3.71 -9.81 15.61
C ALA A 121 2.48 -10.60 16.12
N GLY A 122 1.36 -10.62 15.39
CA GLY A 122 0.13 -11.28 15.83
C GLY A 122 -0.51 -10.68 17.11
N ILE A 123 0.12 -9.68 17.73
CA ILE A 123 -0.26 -9.08 19.03
C ILE A 123 -1.69 -8.48 18.96
N PHE A 124 -2.13 -8.01 17.81
CA PHE A 124 -3.47 -7.45 17.66
C PHE A 124 -4.56 -8.48 17.33
N GLN A 125 -4.21 -9.70 16.93
CA GLN A 125 -5.18 -10.80 16.78
C GLN A 125 -5.25 -11.65 18.06
N SER A 126 -4.12 -11.92 18.71
CA SER A 126 -4.05 -12.81 19.88
C SER A 126 -4.63 -12.20 21.17
N ASN A 127 -4.66 -10.86 21.29
CA ASN A 127 -5.20 -10.18 22.47
C ASN A 127 -6.71 -9.82 22.37
N LEU A 128 -7.34 -10.00 21.21
CA LEU A 128 -8.75 -9.57 20.99
C LEU A 128 -9.76 -10.72 20.93
N GLY A 129 -9.34 -11.95 21.26
CA GLY A 129 -10.23 -13.10 21.20
C GLY A 129 -10.56 -13.52 19.77
N ASN A 130 -10.98 -14.77 19.63
CA ASN A 130 -11.19 -15.45 18.34
C ASN A 130 -12.43 -14.93 17.56
N GLU A 131 -12.97 -13.78 17.95
CA GLU A 131 -14.12 -13.19 17.31
C GLU A 131 -13.66 -12.25 16.22
N THR A 132 -13.99 -12.64 14.99
CA THR A 132 -14.05 -11.79 13.81
C THR A 132 -15.12 -10.71 14.01
N LEU A 133 -15.00 -9.90 15.07
CA LEU A 133 -15.79 -8.70 15.22
C LEU A 133 -15.34 -7.79 14.08
N ALA A 134 -16.23 -7.63 13.10
CA ALA A 134 -16.20 -6.57 12.13
C ALA A 134 -15.85 -5.29 12.90
N ARG A 135 -14.60 -4.83 12.77
CA ARG A 135 -14.18 -3.57 13.35
C ARG A 135 -15.04 -2.52 12.69
N SER A 136 -16.11 -2.13 13.37
CA SER A 136 -16.81 -0.89 13.08
C SER A 136 -15.72 0.18 13.09
N HIS A 137 -15.47 0.76 11.92
CA HIS A 137 -14.60 1.93 11.77
C HIS A 137 -15.25 3.09 12.54
N GLY A 138 -15.10 3.07 13.86
CA GLY A 138 -15.58 4.14 14.73
C GLY A 138 -14.61 5.30 14.65
N ASN A 139 -14.99 6.38 13.97
CA ASN A 139 -14.25 7.65 13.93
C ASN A 139 -13.87 8.17 15.33
N ALA A 140 -14.59 7.76 16.38
CA ALA A 140 -14.33 8.11 17.77
C ALA A 140 -12.89 7.78 18.24
N SER A 141 -12.23 6.76 17.69
CA SER A 141 -10.83 6.46 18.05
C SER A 141 -9.81 7.33 17.30
N ARG A 142 -10.14 7.78 16.09
CA ARG A 142 -9.28 8.66 15.29
C ARG A 142 -9.25 10.07 15.87
N ASP A 143 -10.42 10.62 16.22
CA ASP A 143 -10.52 11.98 16.77
C ASP A 143 -9.72 12.10 18.08
N ALA A 144 -9.85 11.11 18.97
CA ALA A 144 -9.08 11.05 20.21
C ALA A 144 -7.56 10.90 19.95
N PHE A 145 -7.18 10.13 18.93
CA PHE A 145 -5.78 9.97 18.54
C PHE A 145 -5.19 11.28 18.01
N GLU A 146 -5.87 11.95 17.09
CA GLU A 146 -5.43 13.22 16.51
C GLU A 146 -5.39 14.34 17.56
N GLN A 147 -6.32 14.34 18.51
CA GLN A 147 -6.29 15.24 19.66
C GLN A 147 -5.05 15.02 20.53
N ALA A 148 -4.70 13.76 20.83
CA ALA A 148 -3.51 13.42 21.61
C ALA A 148 -2.21 13.71 20.84
N LEU A 149 -2.21 13.51 19.52
CA LEU A 149 -1.10 13.82 18.63
C LEU A 149 -0.88 15.33 18.46
N GLY A 150 -1.95 16.13 18.58
CA GLY A 150 -1.95 17.58 18.41
C GLY A 150 -2.11 18.04 16.96
N CYS A 151 -2.35 17.13 16.02
CA CYS A 151 -2.62 17.44 14.62
C CYS A 151 -3.36 16.30 13.92
N ALA A 152 -3.97 16.60 12.77
CA ALA A 152 -4.62 15.60 11.94
C ALA A 152 -3.60 14.67 11.26
N VAL A 153 -3.93 13.38 11.18
CA VAL A 153 -3.15 12.42 10.40
C VAL A 153 -3.42 12.65 8.92
N ARG A 154 -2.35 12.62 8.12
CA ARG A 154 -2.46 12.77 6.66
C ARG A 154 -3.05 11.51 6.04
N ASP A 155 -3.89 11.70 5.04
CA ASP A 155 -4.38 10.61 4.18
C ASP A 155 -3.30 10.23 3.17
N GLU A 156 -2.83 8.98 3.25
CA GLU A 156 -1.79 8.45 2.39
C GLU A 156 -2.21 8.44 0.92
N PHE A 157 -3.48 8.17 0.63
CA PHE A 157 -3.96 8.11 -0.76
C PHE A 157 -3.84 9.48 -1.43
N SER A 158 -4.20 10.54 -0.71
CA SER A 158 -4.02 11.92 -1.18
C SER A 158 -2.54 12.23 -1.48
N LEU A 159 -1.61 11.79 -0.63
CA LEU A 159 -0.17 12.02 -0.85
C LEU A 159 0.36 11.30 -2.10
N TYR A 160 -0.06 10.05 -2.33
CA TYR A 160 0.34 9.32 -3.53
C TYR A 160 -0.30 9.89 -4.80
N GLN A 161 -1.57 10.29 -4.73
CA GLN A 161 -2.25 10.96 -5.83
C GLN A 161 -1.53 12.25 -6.22
N GLU A 162 -1.23 13.12 -5.25
CA GLU A 162 -0.48 14.34 -5.49
C GLU A 162 0.90 14.08 -6.11
N ALA A 163 1.58 13.01 -5.70
CA ALA A 163 2.88 12.62 -6.25
C ALA A 163 2.78 12.17 -7.72
N GLU A 164 1.76 11.38 -8.06
CA GLU A 164 1.47 10.99 -9.44
C GLU A 164 1.10 12.22 -10.29
N GLU A 165 0.13 13.03 -9.85
CA GLU A 165 -0.34 14.23 -10.58
C GLU A 165 0.77 15.25 -10.80
N ARG A 166 1.63 15.47 -9.80
CA ARG A 166 2.80 16.34 -9.94
C ARG A 166 3.76 15.82 -11.01
N SER A 167 3.90 14.51 -11.13
CA SER A 167 4.73 13.89 -12.17
C SER A 167 4.10 14.00 -13.56
N LYS A 168 2.78 13.80 -13.67
CA LYS A 168 2.01 14.02 -14.90
C LYS A 168 2.11 15.46 -15.39
N ARG A 169 1.93 16.44 -14.51
CA ARG A 169 2.10 17.88 -14.81
C ARG A 169 3.47 18.21 -15.39
N ARG A 170 4.55 17.65 -14.83
CA ARG A 170 5.91 17.84 -15.38
C ARG A 170 6.07 17.25 -16.78
N CYS A 171 5.34 16.19 -17.11
CA CYS A 171 5.34 15.59 -18.43
C CYS A 171 4.37 16.27 -19.42
N GLY A 172 3.54 17.22 -18.97
CA GLY A 172 2.51 17.85 -19.80
C GLY A 172 1.25 16.98 -19.97
N LEU A 173 1.06 15.94 -19.16
CA LEU A 173 -0.08 15.01 -19.22
C LEU A 173 -1.30 15.51 -18.42
N LEU A 174 -1.11 16.51 -17.56
CA LEU A 174 -2.12 17.11 -16.69
C LEU A 174 -1.90 18.62 -16.60
#